data_AF-A0A7S2E4E4-F1
#
_entry.id   AF-A0A7S2E4E4-F1
#
_cell.length_a   1.000
_cell.length_b   1.000
_cell.length_c   1.000
_cell.angle_alpha   90.00
_cell.angle_beta   90.00
_cell.angle_gamma   90.00
#
_symmetry.space_group_name_H-M   'P 1'
#
loop_
_entity.id
_entity.type
_entity.pdbx_description
1 polymer ?
#
loop_
_entity_poly.entity_id
_entity_poly.type
_entity_poly.pdbx_seq_one_letter_code
_entity_poly.pdbx_strand_id
1 'polypeptide(L)'
;GGSIEVEHVIGCSAAGILGSNPVDDASSQQQKEDGKECIPVETEALPGVCVTLAVLPDVQLKTFHVMGDDIPEDLGMVSSDDWKNNVGLGNFDNGVDDEVFMLFPSPSFQNKVDKFLGGLSYAFPTSTTFGGVASTVSSLSRARLFRYSSINVGGTGQPETLTDGCVGAVLKGDIQVKVMVSQGAKPVGGIYRVLSRA
;
A
#
# COMPACT_ATOMS: atom_id res chain seq x y z
N GLY A 1 29.36 -6.79 -0.24
CA GLY A 1 28.04 -6.53 0.35
C GLY A 1 27.53 -5.25 -0.27
N GLY A 2 26.48 -5.33 -1.09
CA GLY A 2 25.86 -4.14 -1.66
C GLY A 2 24.98 -3.47 -0.61
N SER A 3 25.07 -2.14 -0.52
CA SER A 3 24.10 -1.32 0.20
C SER A 3 22.73 -1.51 -0.45
N ILE A 4 21.71 -1.89 0.33
CA ILE A 4 20.32 -1.87 -0.14
C ILE A 4 19.79 -0.47 0.18
N GLU A 5 19.54 0.32 -0.86
CA GLU A 5 18.94 1.64 -0.71
C GLU A 5 17.41 1.54 -0.86
N VAL A 6 16.69 2.38 -0.11
CA VAL A 6 15.23 2.42 -0.19
C VAL A 6 14.86 3.13 -1.49
N GLU A 7 14.31 2.39 -2.45
CA GLU A 7 13.93 2.98 -3.73
C GLU A 7 12.57 3.65 -3.69
N HIS A 8 11.63 3.12 -2.91
CA HIS A 8 10.25 3.59 -2.84
C HIS A 8 9.72 3.56 -1.41
N VAL A 9 8.88 4.55 -1.08
CA VAL A 9 8.05 4.53 0.13
C VAL A 9 6.63 4.91 -0.28
N ILE A 10 5.66 4.13 0.18
CA ILE A 10 4.24 4.49 0.13
C ILE A 10 3.61 4.20 1.49
N GLY A 11 2.61 4.98 1.86
CA GLY A 11 1.84 4.69 3.06
C GLY A 11 0.84 5.78 3.38
N CYS A 12 0.16 5.61 4.51
CA CYS A 12 -0.79 6.58 5.02
C CYS A 12 -0.84 6.55 6.54
N SER A 13 -1.44 7.58 7.14
CA SER A 13 -1.81 7.55 8.54
C SER A 13 -2.96 6.56 8.78
N ALA A 14 -2.99 6.00 9.98
CA ALA A 14 -4.09 5.16 10.46
C ALA A 14 -4.51 5.61 11.88
N ALA A 15 -5.79 5.48 12.21
CA ALA A 15 -6.34 5.79 13.54
C ALA A 15 -6.11 4.67 14.57
N GLY A 16 -5.79 3.47 14.10
CA GLY A 16 -5.46 2.31 14.92
C GLY A 16 -4.50 1.39 14.17
N ILE A 17 -3.74 0.62 14.93
CA ILE A 17 -2.81 -0.38 14.41
C ILE A 17 -3.03 -1.71 15.13
N LEU A 18 -2.92 -2.81 14.39
CA LEU A 18 -2.80 -4.14 14.94
C LEU A 18 -1.31 -4.50 14.99
N GLY A 19 -0.77 -4.62 16.19
CA GLY A 19 0.55 -5.17 16.43
C GLY A 19 0.45 -6.54 17.09
N SER A 20 1.54 -6.94 17.74
CA SER A 20 1.55 -8.15 18.54
C SER A 20 2.54 -8.08 19.69
N ASN A 21 2.17 -8.66 20.81
CA ASN A 21 3.06 -8.87 21.95
C ASN A 21 3.64 -10.29 21.92
N PRO A 22 4.91 -10.47 22.30
CA PRO A 22 5.44 -11.81 22.52
C PRO A 22 4.66 -12.51 23.64
N VAL A 23 4.49 -13.83 23.52
CA VAL A 23 3.97 -14.64 24.62
C VAL A 23 5.09 -14.84 25.64
N ASP A 24 4.94 -14.23 26.82
CA ASP A 24 5.84 -14.44 27.97
C ASP A 24 5.49 -15.77 28.63
N ASP A 25 6.21 -16.83 28.25
CA ASP A 25 6.04 -18.15 28.85
C ASP A 25 7.22 -18.45 29.78
N ALA A 26 7.11 -18.04 31.05
CA ALA A 26 8.13 -18.21 32.09
C ALA A 26 8.39 -19.69 32.49
N SER A 27 7.62 -20.63 31.93
CA SER A 27 7.64 -22.07 32.28
C SER A 27 8.23 -22.98 31.19
N SER A 28 8.55 -22.46 30.00
CA SER A 28 8.88 -23.31 28.85
C SER A 28 10.38 -23.31 28.56
N GLN A 29 11.14 -24.17 29.28
CA GLN A 29 12.56 -24.49 29.02
C GLN A 29 12.78 -25.33 27.74
N GLN A 30 11.98 -25.14 26.69
CA GLN A 30 12.20 -25.81 25.41
C GLN A 30 12.54 -24.78 24.34
N GLN A 31 13.84 -24.69 24.09
CA GLN A 31 14.42 -24.13 22.88
C GLN A 31 13.82 -24.87 21.67
N LYS A 32 13.00 -24.16 20.90
CA LYS A 32 12.86 -24.41 19.47
C LYS A 32 13.11 -23.08 18.77
N GLU A 33 14.05 -23.10 17.83
CA GLU A 33 14.53 -21.97 17.04
C GLU A 33 13.53 -21.49 15.97
N ASP A 34 12.30 -21.99 15.97
CA ASP A 34 11.22 -21.52 15.08
C ASP A 34 10.27 -20.58 15.81
N GLY A 35 9.91 -19.49 15.11
CA GLY A 35 9.23 -18.31 15.66
C GLY A 35 8.04 -18.62 16.58
N LYS A 36 8.11 -18.11 17.81
CA LYS A 36 6.98 -18.14 18.76
C LYS A 36 5.82 -17.29 18.23
N GLU A 37 4.62 -17.85 18.27
CA GLU A 37 3.38 -17.10 18.00
C GLU A 37 3.22 -15.95 19.00
N CYS A 38 2.76 -14.82 18.51
CA CYS A 38 2.53 -13.61 19.29
C CYS A 38 1.02 -13.39 19.52
N ILE A 39 0.68 -12.67 20.58
CA ILE A 39 -0.70 -12.28 20.88
C ILE A 39 -1.00 -10.98 20.13
N PRO A 40 -2.07 -10.90 19.31
CA PRO A 40 -2.45 -9.64 18.68
C PRO A 40 -2.79 -8.58 19.70
N VAL A 41 -2.38 -7.35 19.42
CA VAL A 41 -2.72 -6.17 20.22
C VAL A 41 -3.25 -5.09 19.30
N GLU A 42 -4.46 -4.66 19.58
CA GLU A 42 -5.05 -3.49 18.94
C GLU A 42 -4.72 -2.25 19.75
N THR A 43 -4.12 -1.27 19.09
CA THR A 43 -3.78 0.01 19.69
C THR A 43 -4.49 1.10 18.89
N GLU A 44 -5.46 1.76 19.53
CA GLU A 44 -6.15 2.93 19.02
C GLU A 44 -5.74 4.19 19.79
N ALA A 45 -5.86 5.36 19.16
CA ALA A 45 -5.64 6.66 19.79
C ALA A 45 -4.25 6.90 20.43
N LEU A 46 -3.28 6.00 20.18
CA LEU A 46 -1.88 6.17 20.56
C LEU A 46 -1.00 6.27 19.30
N PRO A 47 0.11 7.03 19.33
CA PRO A 47 1.06 7.05 18.23
C PRO A 47 1.59 5.64 17.94
N GLY A 48 1.42 5.19 16.70
CA GLY A 48 1.88 3.89 16.24
C GLY A 48 2.28 3.99 14.77
N VAL A 49 3.32 3.25 14.38
CA VAL A 49 3.78 3.17 12.99
C VAL A 49 3.85 1.71 12.60
N CYS A 50 3.19 1.35 11.51
CA CYS A 50 3.38 0.07 10.83
C CYS A 50 4.30 0.32 9.63
N VAL A 51 5.36 -0.47 9.50
CA VAL A 51 6.29 -0.39 8.37
C VAL A 51 6.36 -1.77 7.72
N THR A 52 6.00 -1.85 6.45
CA THR A 52 6.24 -3.02 5.62
C THR A 52 7.49 -2.74 4.79
N LEU A 53 8.49 -3.60 4.91
CA LEU A 53 9.70 -3.56 4.08
C LEU A 53 9.76 -4.83 3.24
N ALA A 54 10.03 -4.67 1.95
CA ALA A 54 10.17 -5.78 1.02
C ALA A 54 11.39 -5.55 0.12
N VAL A 55 12.08 -6.64 -0.21
CA VAL A 55 13.03 -6.70 -1.31
C VAL A 55 12.36 -7.56 -2.37
N LEU A 56 12.00 -6.94 -3.49
CA LEU A 56 11.22 -7.56 -4.56
C LEU A 56 12.11 -7.66 -5.81
N PRO A 57 12.98 -8.68 -5.91
CA PRO A 57 13.75 -8.91 -7.12
C PRO A 57 12.79 -9.20 -8.29
N ASP A 58 13.16 -8.79 -9.49
CA ASP A 58 12.39 -9.04 -10.72
C ASP A 58 10.95 -8.47 -10.70
N VAL A 59 10.68 -7.49 -9.83
CA VAL A 59 9.44 -6.73 -9.78
C VAL A 59 9.70 -5.28 -10.17
N GLN A 60 9.04 -4.83 -11.24
CA GLN A 60 8.94 -3.43 -11.60
C GLN A 60 7.92 -2.75 -10.68
N LEU A 61 8.29 -1.61 -10.10
CA LEU A 61 7.43 -0.83 -9.23
C LEU A 61 7.38 0.62 -9.70
N LYS A 62 6.19 1.21 -9.68
CA LYS A 62 6.01 2.65 -9.87
C LYS A 62 5.02 3.18 -8.85
N THR A 63 5.42 4.21 -8.12
CA THR A 63 4.50 4.94 -7.24
C THR A 63 3.80 6.05 -8.01
N PHE A 64 2.58 6.35 -7.64
CA PHE A 64 1.79 7.42 -8.24
C PHE A 64 0.93 8.12 -7.18
N HIS A 65 0.49 9.32 -7.52
CA HIS A 65 -0.50 10.07 -6.76
C HIS A 65 -1.54 10.59 -7.74
N VAL A 66 -2.81 10.34 -7.44
CA VAL A 66 -3.94 10.75 -8.29
C VAL A 66 -4.89 11.64 -7.50
N MET A 67 -5.25 12.77 -8.07
CA MET A 67 -6.28 13.68 -7.57
C MET A 67 -7.62 13.39 -8.25
N GLY A 68 -8.72 13.82 -7.64
CA GLY A 68 -10.06 13.56 -8.17
C GLY A 68 -10.29 14.14 -9.58
N ASP A 69 -9.62 15.25 -9.88
CA ASP A 69 -9.71 15.96 -11.16
C ASP A 69 -8.83 15.31 -12.25
N ASP A 70 -7.88 14.45 -11.85
CA ASP A 70 -7.05 13.69 -12.79
C ASP A 70 -7.83 12.51 -13.41
N ILE A 71 -8.99 12.14 -12.85
CA ILE A 71 -9.80 11.01 -13.33
C ILE A 71 -10.79 11.50 -14.39
N PRO A 72 -10.65 11.11 -15.67
CA PRO A 72 -11.61 11.47 -16.72
C PRO A 72 -13.06 11.11 -16.36
N GLU A 73 -14.02 12.00 -16.63
CA GLU A 73 -15.46 11.79 -16.33
C GLU A 73 -16.10 10.67 -17.15
N ASP A 74 -15.85 10.66 -18.45
CA ASP A 74 -16.53 9.77 -19.38
C ASP A 74 -15.64 8.55 -19.71
N LEU A 75 -15.67 7.55 -18.82
CA LEU A 75 -15.07 6.25 -19.09
C LEU A 75 -15.62 5.67 -20.41
N GLY A 76 -14.73 5.33 -21.35
CA GLY A 76 -15.08 4.83 -22.67
C GLY A 76 -15.10 5.88 -23.79
N MET A 77 -15.07 7.18 -23.47
CA MET A 77 -14.82 8.25 -24.46
C MET A 77 -13.34 8.62 -24.56
N VAL A 78 -12.56 8.27 -23.54
CA VAL A 78 -11.10 8.40 -23.50
C VAL A 78 -10.48 7.03 -23.72
N SER A 79 -9.38 6.96 -24.49
CA SER A 79 -8.67 5.70 -24.72
C SER A 79 -8.05 5.17 -23.41
N SER A 80 -7.77 3.87 -23.35
CA SER A 80 -7.08 3.25 -22.20
C SER A 80 -5.74 3.94 -21.91
N ASP A 81 -4.96 4.24 -22.95
CA ASP A 81 -3.65 4.87 -22.80
C ASP A 81 -3.75 6.31 -22.31
N ASP A 82 -4.70 7.09 -22.84
CA ASP A 82 -4.94 8.45 -22.38
C ASP A 82 -5.42 8.46 -20.92
N TRP A 83 -6.27 7.52 -20.54
CA TRP A 83 -6.70 7.37 -19.15
C TRP A 83 -5.50 7.04 -18.25
N LYS A 84 -4.66 6.07 -18.62
CA LYS A 84 -3.42 5.72 -17.91
C LYS A 84 -2.51 6.95 -17.75
N ASN A 85 -2.35 7.75 -18.79
CA ASN A 85 -1.52 8.96 -18.76
C ASN A 85 -2.06 9.99 -17.75
N ASN A 86 -3.37 10.25 -17.74
CA ASN A 86 -3.97 11.23 -16.83
C ASN A 86 -3.76 10.88 -15.35
N VAL A 87 -3.83 9.60 -14.99
CA VAL A 87 -3.62 9.15 -13.60
C VAL A 87 -2.15 8.82 -13.27
N GLY A 88 -1.21 9.23 -14.14
CA GLY A 88 0.22 9.02 -13.92
C GLY A 88 0.71 7.58 -14.11
N LEU A 89 -0.11 6.70 -14.68
CA LEU A 89 0.22 5.29 -14.98
C LEU A 89 0.69 5.08 -16.43
N GLY A 90 0.80 6.15 -17.21
CA GLY A 90 1.38 6.14 -18.55
C GLY A 90 2.72 5.40 -18.61
N ASN A 91 2.90 4.62 -19.68
CA ASN A 91 4.12 3.85 -19.99
C ASN A 91 4.55 2.82 -18.92
N PHE A 92 3.67 2.45 -17.99
CA PHE A 92 3.92 1.32 -17.08
C PHE A 92 3.56 -0.04 -17.73
N ASP A 93 2.80 0.00 -18.83
CA ASP A 93 2.33 -1.17 -19.55
C ASP A 93 3.29 -1.60 -20.66
N ASN A 94 3.59 -2.90 -20.71
CA ASN A 94 4.47 -3.56 -21.69
C ASN A 94 3.76 -4.74 -22.39
N GLY A 95 2.42 -4.83 -22.34
CA GLY A 95 1.63 -5.76 -23.16
C GLY A 95 1.23 -7.09 -22.52
N VAL A 96 1.37 -7.25 -21.21
CA VAL A 96 0.83 -8.40 -20.45
C VAL A 96 0.05 -7.87 -19.26
N ASP A 97 -1.26 -8.10 -19.22
CA ASP A 97 -2.11 -7.68 -18.12
C ASP A 97 -1.94 -8.67 -16.95
N ASP A 98 -1.36 -8.22 -15.82
CA ASP A 98 -1.28 -8.95 -14.52
C ASP A 98 -0.75 -8.00 -13.40
N GLU A 99 -1.00 -6.70 -13.53
CA GLU A 99 -0.51 -5.69 -12.60
C GLU A 99 -1.13 -5.86 -11.21
N VAL A 100 -0.36 -5.54 -10.19
CA VAL A 100 -0.82 -5.48 -8.80
C VAL A 100 -0.84 -4.03 -8.35
N PHE A 101 -1.99 -3.53 -7.93
CA PHE A 101 -2.18 -2.19 -7.40
C PHE A 101 -2.34 -2.23 -5.88
N MET A 102 -1.50 -1.47 -5.18
CA MET A 102 -1.66 -1.16 -3.75
C MET A 102 -2.09 0.30 -3.61
N LEU A 103 -3.27 0.54 -3.02
CA LEU A 103 -3.90 1.87 -2.98
C LEU A 103 -4.14 2.39 -1.55
N PHE A 104 -3.87 3.68 -1.36
CA PHE A 104 -4.13 4.43 -0.13
C PHE A 104 -4.90 5.73 -0.43
N PRO A 105 -6.23 5.65 -0.61
CA PRO A 105 -7.05 6.85 -0.77
C PRO A 105 -7.16 7.63 0.54
N SER A 106 -7.17 8.96 0.44
CA SER A 106 -7.57 9.85 1.53
C SER A 106 -9.07 9.71 1.81
N PRO A 107 -9.55 10.06 3.02
CA PRO A 107 -11.00 10.15 3.29
C PRO A 107 -11.74 11.10 2.34
N SER A 108 -11.10 12.20 1.89
CA SER A 108 -11.72 13.15 0.95
C SER A 108 -11.82 12.60 -0.47
N PHE A 109 -10.98 11.63 -0.83
CA PHE A 109 -11.04 10.95 -2.13
C PHE A 109 -12.15 9.90 -2.21
N GLN A 110 -12.88 9.60 -1.12
CA GLN A 110 -13.90 8.53 -1.06
C GLN A 110 -14.94 8.60 -2.19
N ASN A 111 -15.38 9.80 -2.58
CA ASN A 111 -16.39 9.98 -3.63
C ASN A 111 -15.83 9.75 -5.05
N LYS A 112 -14.52 9.53 -5.18
CA LYS A 112 -13.80 9.31 -6.43
C LYS A 112 -13.20 7.90 -6.50
N VAL A 113 -13.17 7.15 -5.39
CA VAL A 113 -12.59 5.79 -5.31
C VAL A 113 -13.26 4.86 -6.32
N ASP A 114 -14.59 4.76 -6.32
CA ASP A 114 -15.31 3.84 -7.22
C ASP A 114 -15.05 4.16 -8.69
N LYS A 115 -14.99 5.45 -9.03
CA LYS A 115 -14.66 5.92 -10.38
C LYS A 115 -13.23 5.56 -10.77
N PHE A 116 -12.28 5.74 -9.85
CA PHE A 116 -10.89 5.36 -10.07
C PHE A 116 -10.72 3.85 -10.24
N LEU A 117 -11.37 3.04 -9.40
CA LEU A 117 -11.38 1.57 -9.51
C LEU A 117 -12.04 1.10 -10.82
N GLY A 118 -13.12 1.76 -11.26
CA GLY A 118 -13.74 1.51 -12.56
C GLY A 118 -12.79 1.80 -13.72
N GLY A 119 -12.04 2.91 -13.64
CA GLY A 119 -11.02 3.24 -14.63
C GLY A 119 -9.82 2.28 -14.62
N LEU A 120 -9.37 1.81 -13.45
CA LEU A 120 -8.37 0.75 -13.35
C LEU A 120 -8.86 -0.54 -13.99
N SER A 121 -10.10 -0.94 -13.73
CA SER A 121 -10.71 -2.14 -14.34
C SER A 121 -10.86 -2.02 -15.86
N TYR A 122 -11.07 -0.80 -16.36
CA TYR A 122 -11.10 -0.51 -17.79
C TYR A 122 -9.70 -0.57 -18.43
N ALA A 123 -8.71 0.03 -17.78
CA ALA A 123 -7.36 0.18 -18.32
C ALA A 123 -6.45 -1.03 -18.09
N PHE A 124 -6.70 -1.81 -17.03
CA PHE A 124 -5.94 -2.99 -16.58
C PHE A 124 -6.90 -4.12 -16.16
N PRO A 125 -7.56 -4.80 -17.11
CA PRO A 125 -8.71 -5.67 -16.82
C PRO A 125 -8.42 -6.92 -15.98
N THR A 126 -7.18 -7.42 -15.97
CA THR A 126 -6.78 -8.60 -15.17
C THR A 126 -6.04 -8.23 -13.89
N SER A 127 -5.88 -6.93 -13.63
CA SER A 127 -5.09 -6.46 -12.49
C SER A 127 -5.73 -6.84 -11.15
N THR A 128 -4.88 -7.02 -10.15
CA THR A 128 -5.29 -7.24 -8.77
C THR A 128 -5.13 -5.96 -7.97
N THR A 129 -6.21 -5.48 -7.33
CA THR A 129 -6.17 -4.26 -6.51
C THR A 129 -6.43 -4.56 -5.04
N PHE A 130 -5.61 -4.01 -4.16
CA PHE A 130 -5.78 -4.07 -2.70
C PHE A 130 -5.29 -2.77 -2.04
N GLY A 131 -5.53 -2.62 -0.74
CA GLY A 131 -5.09 -1.45 -0.01
C GLY A 131 -5.95 -1.14 1.20
N GLY A 132 -5.94 0.12 1.63
CA GLY A 132 -6.71 0.59 2.77
C GLY A 132 -6.92 2.09 2.73
N VAL A 133 -8.05 2.55 3.26
CA VAL A 133 -8.36 3.98 3.34
C VAL A 133 -7.55 4.61 4.47
N ALA A 134 -6.88 5.72 4.19
CA ALA A 134 -6.16 6.47 5.19
C ALA A 134 -7.11 6.95 6.28
N SER A 135 -6.70 6.92 7.54
CA SER A 135 -7.54 7.32 8.66
C SER A 135 -6.78 8.15 9.68
N THR A 136 -7.53 8.75 10.59
CA THR A 136 -7.03 9.61 11.66
C THR A 136 -7.96 9.54 12.86
N VAL A 137 -7.42 9.82 14.05
CA VAL A 137 -8.11 9.68 15.34
C VAL A 137 -9.15 10.77 15.62
N SER A 138 -9.17 11.84 14.82
CA SER A 138 -10.05 12.99 15.03
C SER A 138 -10.58 13.55 13.72
N SER A 139 -11.87 13.92 13.69
CA SER A 139 -12.51 14.61 12.57
C SER A 139 -11.89 15.97 12.25
N LEU A 140 -11.14 16.57 13.18
CA LEU A 140 -10.40 17.83 12.97
C LEU A 140 -9.02 17.61 12.35
N SER A 141 -8.54 16.37 12.28
CA SER A 141 -7.27 16.01 11.68
C SER A 141 -7.48 15.57 10.23
N ARG A 142 -6.51 15.85 9.38
CA ARG A 142 -6.46 15.35 8.00
C ARG A 142 -5.54 14.15 7.98
N ALA A 143 -6.05 13.03 7.47
CA ALA A 143 -5.20 11.87 7.20
C ALA A 143 -4.04 12.27 6.28
N ARG A 144 -2.87 11.67 6.50
CA ARG A 144 -1.67 11.94 5.70
C ARG A 144 -1.39 10.76 4.81
N LEU A 145 -0.94 11.05 3.59
CA LEU A 145 -0.40 10.07 2.66
C LEU A 145 1.09 10.35 2.49
N PHE A 146 1.88 9.30 2.39
CA PHE A 146 3.32 9.39 2.26
C PHE A 146 3.73 8.74 0.95
N ARG A 147 4.58 9.41 0.18
CA ARG A 147 5.14 8.89 -1.06
C ARG A 147 6.60 9.29 -1.20
N TYR A 148 7.43 8.39 -1.67
CA TYR A 148 8.79 8.67 -2.11
C TYR A 148 9.15 7.70 -3.25
N SER A 149 9.96 8.19 -4.18
CA SER A 149 10.60 7.39 -5.21
C SER A 149 11.97 7.98 -5.51
N SER A 150 13.02 7.17 -5.41
CA SER A 150 14.37 7.52 -5.86
C SER A 150 14.45 7.54 -7.40
N ILE A 151 13.61 6.75 -8.05
CA ILE A 151 13.49 6.69 -9.52
C ILE A 151 12.61 7.86 -9.95
N ASN A 152 13.22 8.85 -10.62
CA ASN A 152 12.54 10.05 -11.13
C ASN A 152 11.64 9.73 -12.33
N VAL A 153 10.47 9.14 -12.07
CA VAL A 153 9.37 9.04 -13.03
C VAL A 153 8.22 9.91 -12.52
N GLY A 154 8.30 11.21 -12.79
CA GLY A 154 7.23 12.17 -12.51
C GLY A 154 7.09 12.62 -11.04
N GLY A 155 8.10 12.41 -10.19
CA GLY A 155 8.16 12.93 -8.82
C GLY A 155 9.21 14.03 -8.62
N THR A 156 9.25 14.63 -7.43
CA THR A 156 10.22 15.68 -7.06
C THR A 156 11.59 15.13 -6.66
N GLY A 157 11.75 13.81 -6.59
CA GLY A 157 12.91 13.14 -5.98
C GLY A 157 13.00 13.36 -4.46
N GLN A 158 11.96 13.93 -3.84
CA GLN A 158 11.88 14.21 -2.42
C GLN A 158 10.70 13.46 -1.79
N PRO A 159 10.77 13.13 -0.49
CA PRO A 159 9.62 12.59 0.24
C PRO A 159 8.45 13.57 0.24
N GLU A 160 7.27 13.07 -0.10
CA GLU A 160 6.02 13.83 -0.17
C GLU A 160 5.10 13.45 1.00
N THR A 161 4.51 14.46 1.64
CA THR A 161 3.45 14.29 2.63
C THR A 161 2.19 15.00 2.15
N LEU A 162 1.22 14.22 1.69
CA LEU A 162 0.00 14.68 1.03
C LEU A 162 -1.18 14.59 2.00
N THR A 163 -2.25 15.33 1.72
CA THR A 163 -3.47 15.34 2.56
C THR A 163 -4.73 14.93 1.81
N ASP A 164 -4.60 14.68 0.52
CA ASP A 164 -5.73 14.39 -0.37
C ASP A 164 -5.27 13.55 -1.57
N GLY A 165 -6.22 13.05 -2.35
CA GLY A 165 -5.99 12.15 -3.46
C GLY A 165 -5.85 10.69 -3.02
N CYS A 166 -5.32 9.87 -3.92
CA CYS A 166 -4.94 8.49 -3.64
C CYS A 166 -3.46 8.30 -3.99
N VAL A 167 -2.67 7.86 -3.01
CA VAL A 167 -1.30 7.40 -3.25
C VAL A 167 -1.38 5.91 -3.54
N GLY A 168 -0.65 5.46 -4.55
CA GLY A 168 -0.56 4.03 -4.84
C GLY A 168 0.80 3.61 -5.34
N ALA A 169 0.98 2.30 -5.40
CA ALA A 169 2.02 1.66 -6.19
C ALA A 169 1.37 0.67 -7.15
N VAL A 170 1.92 0.62 -8.36
CA VAL A 170 1.68 -0.45 -9.31
C VAL A 170 2.94 -1.32 -9.37
N LEU A 171 2.74 -2.64 -9.31
CA LEU A 171 3.78 -3.65 -9.30
C LEU A 171 3.54 -4.65 -10.44
N LYS A 172 4.61 -5.13 -11.05
CA LYS A 172 4.56 -6.11 -12.15
C LYS A 172 5.83 -6.95 -12.19
N GLY A 173 5.73 -8.24 -12.50
CA GLY A 173 6.87 -9.15 -12.59
C GLY A 173 6.67 -10.37 -11.72
N ASP A 174 7.72 -10.81 -10.99
CA ASP A 174 7.64 -11.96 -10.08
C ASP A 174 6.91 -11.60 -8.77
N ILE A 175 5.60 -11.34 -8.90
CA ILE A 175 4.72 -11.02 -7.78
C ILE A 175 3.37 -11.67 -7.97
N GLN A 176 2.87 -12.29 -6.89
CA GLN A 176 1.50 -12.78 -6.82
C GLN A 176 0.85 -12.28 -5.55
N VAL A 177 -0.31 -11.66 -5.68
CA VAL A 177 -1.11 -11.19 -4.54
C VAL A 177 -2.46 -11.89 -4.55
N LYS A 178 -2.77 -12.56 -3.44
CA LYS A 178 -4.09 -13.13 -3.20
C LYS A 178 -4.85 -12.23 -2.25
N VAL A 179 -5.85 -11.54 -2.76
CA VAL A 179 -6.68 -10.63 -1.96
C VAL A 179 -7.74 -11.44 -1.23
N MET A 180 -7.92 -11.14 0.05
CA MET A 180 -9.03 -11.64 0.86
C MET A 180 -9.76 -10.45 1.47
N VAL A 181 -11.08 -10.54 1.52
CA VAL A 181 -11.90 -9.54 2.22
C VAL A 181 -12.15 -10.03 3.64
N SER A 182 -11.68 -9.30 4.64
CA SER A 182 -12.07 -9.50 6.03
C SER A 182 -13.01 -8.39 6.49
N GLN A 183 -14.09 -8.74 7.18
CA GLN A 183 -14.90 -7.75 7.88
C GLN A 183 -14.22 -7.40 9.21
N GLY A 184 -13.55 -6.26 9.23
CA GLY A 184 -12.83 -5.75 10.40
C GLY A 184 -11.34 -6.10 10.42
N ALA A 185 -10.63 -5.45 11.33
CA ALA A 185 -9.21 -5.65 11.58
C ALA A 185 -9.05 -6.88 12.49
N LYS A 186 -9.14 -8.09 11.91
CA LYS A 186 -8.81 -9.33 12.62
C LYS A 186 -7.50 -9.90 12.07
N PRO A 187 -6.54 -10.28 12.93
CA PRO A 187 -5.37 -11.01 12.48
C PRO A 187 -5.77 -12.26 11.72
N VAL A 188 -5.11 -12.50 10.58
CA VAL A 188 -5.35 -13.68 9.76
C VAL A 188 -4.09 -14.55 9.81
N GLY A 189 -4.16 -15.66 10.54
CA GLY A 189 -3.03 -16.59 10.75
C GLY A 189 -2.20 -16.30 12.00
N GLY A 190 -1.14 -17.10 12.20
CA GLY A 190 -0.20 -16.90 13.31
C GLY A 190 0.61 -15.61 13.13
N ILE A 191 0.74 -14.82 14.20
CA ILE A 191 1.54 -13.60 14.17
C ILE A 191 2.93 -13.91 14.69
N TYR A 192 3.96 -13.56 13.91
CA TYR A 192 5.35 -13.88 14.22
C TYR A 192 6.16 -12.61 14.45
N ARG A 193 7.15 -12.70 15.34
CA ARG A 193 8.07 -11.61 15.62
C ARG A 193 9.27 -11.66 14.68
N VAL A 194 9.59 -10.56 14.02
CA VAL A 194 10.86 -10.39 13.31
C VAL A 194 11.97 -10.19 14.35
N LEU A 195 12.97 -11.07 14.35
CA LEU A 195 14.17 -10.94 15.16
C LEU A 195 15.32 -10.44 14.27
N SER A 196 16.09 -9.45 14.75
CA SER A 196 17.34 -9.09 14.08
C SER A 196 18.34 -10.24 14.18
N ARG A 197 19.05 -10.55 13.10
CA ARG A 197 20.25 -11.39 13.18
C ARG A 197 21.33 -10.62 13.94
N ALA A 198 21.89 -11.23 14.98
CA ALA A 198 23.08 -10.74 15.66
C ALA A 198 24.32 -10.93 14.78
#